data_AF-A0A2B9PHG2-F1
#
_entry.id   AF-A0A2B9PHG2-F1
#
_cell.length_a   1.000
_cell.length_b   1.000
_cell.length_c   1.000
_cell.angle_alpha   90.00
_cell.angle_beta   90.00
_cell.angle_gamma   90.00
#
_symmetry.space_group_name_H-M   'P 1'
#
loop_
_entity.id
_entity.type
_entity.pdbx_description
1 polymer ?
#
loop_
_entity_poly.entity_id
_entity_poly.type
_entity_poly.pdbx_seq_one_letter_code
_entity_poly.pdbx_strand_id
1 'polypeptide(L)'
;MKRVIGVLSTGLLAGAMLFGASSPQAYAESPSKPYQVVTPGVNGEQATIGFDEKSDFENFLTTHPVPKNFKIQPLAQIYSTFYYDNDLKGSSFTVNASRNPVIIANFGGSNNDNVSSVLTHSFGDYTTTYEHNNAQGHALAIVNNGGYINLTSFSLGDGARTWNDEASSAIVKSN
;
A
#
# COMPACT_ATOMS: atom_id res chain seq x y z
N MET A 1 -5.19 -24.87 -57.70
CA MET A 1 -4.55 -26.09 -57.15
C MET A 1 -3.28 -25.63 -56.43
N LYS A 2 -3.32 -25.27 -55.13
CA LYS A 2 -3.01 -26.09 -53.94
C LYS A 2 -1.87 -27.10 -54.15
N ARG A 3 -0.69 -26.83 -53.56
CA ARG A 3 0.10 -27.76 -52.71
C ARG A 3 0.98 -26.95 -51.74
N VAL A 4 0.58 -26.93 -50.47
CA VAL A 4 1.38 -26.50 -49.33
C VAL A 4 2.12 -27.74 -48.83
N ILE A 5 3.44 -27.66 -48.72
CA ILE A 5 4.27 -28.68 -48.07
C ILE A 5 4.45 -28.22 -46.61
N GLY A 6 3.81 -28.93 -45.69
CA GLY A 6 4.09 -28.83 -44.26
C GLY A 6 4.85 -30.07 -43.82
N VAL A 7 5.85 -29.91 -42.95
CA VAL A 7 6.43 -31.03 -42.19
C VAL A 7 6.97 -30.53 -40.83
N LEU A 8 6.38 -31.16 -39.80
CA LEU A 8 6.87 -31.59 -38.48
C LEU A 8 7.37 -30.60 -37.40
N SER A 9 6.47 -30.47 -36.43
CA SER A 9 6.67 -30.49 -34.99
C SER A 9 7.99 -31.10 -34.46
N THR A 10 8.68 -30.32 -33.63
CA THR A 10 9.38 -30.80 -32.44
C THR A 10 8.86 -30.00 -31.25
N GLY A 11 8.19 -30.70 -30.33
CA GLY A 11 7.78 -30.13 -29.07
C GLY A 11 8.98 -29.85 -28.18
N LEU A 12 8.95 -28.71 -27.50
CA LEU A 12 9.61 -28.57 -26.21
C LEU A 12 8.58 -28.03 -25.21
N LEU A 13 8.06 -28.96 -24.41
CA LEU A 13 7.32 -28.68 -23.20
C LEU A 13 8.36 -28.47 -22.08
N ALA A 14 8.57 -27.24 -21.64
CA ALA A 14 9.09 -26.95 -20.30
C ALA A 14 9.08 -25.44 -20.03
N GLY A 15 8.53 -25.07 -18.86
CA GLY A 15 8.74 -23.75 -18.27
C GLY A 15 7.49 -22.89 -18.23
N ALA A 16 6.48 -23.31 -17.45
CA ALA A 16 5.61 -22.35 -16.80
C ALA A 16 6.48 -21.49 -15.88
N MET A 17 7.03 -20.40 -16.41
CA MET A 17 7.56 -19.35 -15.55
C MET A 17 6.35 -18.66 -14.94
N LEU A 18 6.14 -19.00 -13.67
CA LEU A 18 5.30 -18.28 -12.72
C LEU A 18 5.41 -16.79 -13.02
N PHE A 19 4.30 -16.18 -13.41
CA PHE A 19 4.13 -14.74 -13.36
C PHE A 19 4.28 -14.33 -11.90
N GLY A 20 5.52 -14.05 -11.48
CA GLY A 20 5.76 -13.12 -10.39
C GLY A 20 5.22 -11.80 -10.88
N ALA A 21 3.98 -11.48 -10.49
CA ALA A 21 3.41 -10.17 -10.73
C ALA A 21 4.35 -9.17 -10.07
N SER A 22 5.22 -8.55 -10.88
CA SER A 22 5.88 -7.31 -10.54
C SER A 22 4.76 -6.33 -10.24
N SER A 23 4.47 -6.13 -8.96
CA SER A 23 3.52 -5.11 -8.51
C SER A 23 3.96 -3.81 -9.16
N PRO A 24 3.13 -3.19 -10.03
CA PRO A 24 3.53 -1.96 -10.69
C PRO A 24 3.73 -0.88 -9.61
N GLN A 25 4.98 -0.45 -9.44
CA GLN A 25 5.24 0.87 -8.85
C GLN A 25 4.65 1.89 -9.81
N ALA A 26 3.53 2.48 -9.44
CA ALA A 26 3.01 3.62 -10.16
C ALA A 26 3.37 4.87 -9.38
N TYR A 27 4.10 5.77 -10.03
CA TYR A 27 4.42 7.09 -9.50
C TYR A 27 3.20 8.00 -9.70
N ALA A 28 2.76 8.63 -8.61
CA ALA A 28 1.78 9.71 -8.65
C ALA A 28 2.47 11.01 -8.24
N GLU A 29 2.14 12.14 -8.87
CA GLU A 29 2.47 13.46 -8.29
C GLU A 29 1.75 13.57 -6.95
N SER A 30 2.51 13.57 -5.86
CA SER A 30 1.97 13.67 -4.50
C SER A 30 1.53 15.14 -4.27
N PRO A 31 0.25 15.38 -3.97
CA PRO A 31 -0.21 16.72 -3.66
C PRO A 31 0.49 17.23 -2.41
N SER A 32 0.83 18.52 -2.41
CA SER A 32 1.35 19.25 -1.24
C SER A 32 0.25 19.44 -0.18
N LYS A 33 -0.25 18.34 0.39
CA LYS A 33 -1.34 18.34 1.37
C LYS A 33 -1.00 17.46 2.57
N PRO A 34 -1.33 17.88 3.80
CA PRO A 34 -0.94 17.18 5.03
C PRO A 34 -1.64 15.82 5.20
N TYR A 35 -2.82 15.64 4.60
CA TYR A 35 -3.54 14.36 4.63
C TYR A 35 -3.74 13.85 3.21
N GLN A 36 -3.34 12.61 2.94
CA GLN A 36 -3.31 12.06 1.59
C GLN A 36 -3.85 10.63 1.55
N VAL A 37 -4.55 10.28 0.46
CA VAL A 37 -5.01 8.92 0.19
C VAL A 37 -4.45 8.46 -1.14
N VAL A 38 -3.68 7.38 -1.13
CA VAL A 38 -3.18 6.69 -2.32
C VAL A 38 -4.19 5.64 -2.74
N THR A 39 -4.75 5.83 -3.92
CA THR A 39 -5.72 4.93 -4.54
C THR A 39 -5.13 4.30 -5.80
N PRO A 40 -5.47 3.05 -6.13
CA PRO A 40 -5.23 2.53 -7.46
C PRO A 40 -6.11 3.30 -8.45
N GLY A 41 -5.51 4.10 -9.31
CA GLY A 41 -6.21 4.85 -10.35
C GLY A 41 -6.65 3.95 -11.51
N VAL A 42 -7.37 4.57 -12.44
CA VAL A 42 -7.92 3.88 -13.61
C VAL A 42 -6.75 3.54 -14.55
N ASN A 43 -6.61 2.26 -14.91
CA ASN A 43 -5.51 1.68 -15.72
C ASN A 43 -4.22 1.32 -14.98
N GLY A 44 -4.23 1.28 -13.64
CA GLY A 44 -3.07 0.83 -12.85
C GLY A 44 -2.06 1.93 -12.52
N GLU A 45 -2.30 3.16 -12.97
CA GLU A 45 -1.61 4.35 -12.47
C GLU A 45 -2.12 4.68 -11.06
N GLN A 46 -1.25 4.94 -10.09
CA GLN A 46 -1.66 5.36 -8.75
C GLN A 46 -2.14 6.81 -8.80
N ALA A 47 -3.19 7.13 -8.06
CA ALA A 47 -3.70 8.47 -7.90
C ALA A 47 -3.71 8.84 -6.41
N THR A 48 -3.25 10.06 -6.10
CA THR A 48 -3.22 10.57 -4.73
C THR A 48 -4.23 11.69 -4.57
N ILE A 49 -5.12 11.57 -3.58
CA ILE A 49 -6.10 12.58 -3.21
C ILE A 49 -5.60 13.28 -1.94
N GLY A 50 -5.50 14.60 -1.96
CA GLY A 50 -5.04 15.39 -0.81
C GLY A 50 -6.15 16.16 -0.11
N PHE A 51 -6.04 16.32 1.21
CA PHE A 51 -6.96 17.04 2.08
C PHE A 51 -6.18 17.97 3.01
N ASP A 52 -6.74 19.16 3.27
CA ASP A 52 -6.18 20.11 4.23
C ASP A 52 -6.57 19.76 5.68
N GLU A 53 -7.81 19.29 5.88
CA GLU A 53 -8.37 19.02 7.20
C GLU A 53 -8.43 17.51 7.50
N LYS A 54 -8.06 17.14 8.73
CA LYS A 54 -8.09 15.75 9.20
C LYS A 54 -9.50 15.15 9.15
N SER A 55 -10.51 15.95 9.49
CA SER A 55 -11.91 15.50 9.49
C SER A 55 -12.39 15.09 8.11
N ASP A 56 -11.98 15.81 7.07
CA ASP A 56 -12.37 15.51 5.69
C ASP A 56 -11.70 14.23 5.19
N PHE A 57 -10.43 14.07 5.54
CA PHE A 57 -9.68 12.84 5.31
C PHE A 57 -10.33 11.63 6.01
N GLU A 58 -10.62 11.71 7.31
CA GLU A 58 -11.25 10.62 8.06
C GLU A 58 -12.68 10.30 7.56
N ASN A 59 -13.43 11.34 7.19
CA ASN A 59 -14.74 11.18 6.57
C ASN A 59 -14.62 10.49 5.20
N PHE A 60 -13.62 10.83 4.39
CA PHE A 60 -13.35 10.16 3.12
C PHE A 60 -13.09 8.67 3.34
N LEU A 61 -12.18 8.30 4.25
CA LEU A 61 -11.86 6.90 4.55
C LEU A 61 -13.07 6.09 5.06
N THR A 62 -14.04 6.76 5.67
CA THR A 62 -15.27 6.12 6.18
C THR A 62 -16.32 5.97 5.09
N THR A 63 -16.46 6.96 4.22
CA THR A 63 -17.48 7.00 3.15
C THR A 63 -17.05 6.28 1.88
N HIS A 64 -15.76 6.00 1.72
CA HIS A 64 -15.18 5.30 0.57
C HIS A 64 -14.47 4.01 1.01
N PRO A 65 -15.17 3.02 1.60
CA PRO A 65 -14.52 1.77 1.98
C PRO A 65 -13.98 1.03 0.75
N VAL A 66 -12.90 0.27 0.92
CA VAL A 66 -12.28 -0.45 -0.20
C VAL A 66 -13.20 -1.62 -0.60
N PRO A 67 -13.54 -1.74 -1.90
CA PRO A 67 -14.45 -2.78 -2.36
C PRO A 67 -14.04 -4.18 -1.90
N LYS A 68 -14.98 -4.90 -1.28
CA LYS A 68 -14.73 -6.23 -0.73
C LYS A 68 -14.44 -7.21 -1.87
N ASN A 69 -13.26 -7.81 -1.87
CA ASN A 69 -12.98 -8.95 -2.71
C ASN A 69 -13.61 -10.20 -2.08
N PHE A 70 -14.70 -10.70 -2.66
CA PHE A 70 -15.46 -11.86 -2.15
C PHE A 70 -14.77 -13.21 -2.38
N LYS A 71 -13.52 -13.23 -2.85
CA LYS A 71 -12.74 -14.48 -2.88
C LYS A 71 -12.64 -15.01 -1.45
N ILE A 72 -13.00 -16.29 -1.28
CA ILE A 72 -13.01 -17.01 -0.01
C ILE A 72 -11.71 -16.72 0.74
N GLN A 73 -11.82 -15.97 1.83
CA GLN A 73 -10.69 -15.63 2.65
C GLN A 73 -10.31 -16.88 3.45
N PRO A 74 -9.04 -17.33 3.41
CA PRO A 74 -8.51 -18.13 4.50
C PRO A 74 -8.76 -17.35 5.81
N LEU A 75 -8.91 -18.04 6.94
CA LEU A 75 -8.99 -17.43 8.29
C LEU A 75 -7.69 -16.70 8.71
N ALA A 76 -6.90 -16.25 7.75
CA ALA A 76 -5.63 -15.58 7.93
C ALA A 76 -5.84 -14.17 8.50
N GLN A 77 -4.96 -13.81 9.43
CA GLN A 77 -4.92 -12.50 10.04
C GLN A 77 -4.61 -11.43 8.98
N ILE A 78 -5.37 -10.34 8.98
CA ILE A 78 -5.10 -9.17 8.13
C ILE A 78 -4.02 -8.33 8.81
N TYR A 79 -2.94 -8.01 8.09
CA TYR A 79 -1.85 -7.15 8.56
C TYR A 79 -1.11 -6.51 7.39
N SER A 80 -0.49 -5.35 7.64
CA SER A 80 0.45 -4.74 6.70
C SER A 80 1.87 -4.81 7.24
N THR A 81 2.85 -4.92 6.35
CA THR A 81 4.27 -5.04 6.70
C THR A 81 4.99 -3.74 6.36
N PHE A 82 5.74 -3.22 7.33
CA PHE A 82 6.52 -2.00 7.26
C PHE A 82 7.99 -2.37 7.16
N TYR A 83 8.69 -1.83 6.18
CA TYR A 83 10.07 -2.13 5.86
C TYR A 83 10.95 -0.91 6.03
N TYR A 84 12.14 -1.13 6.56
CA TYR A 84 13.06 -0.04 6.87
C TYR A 84 13.67 0.58 5.62
N ASP A 85 13.83 -0.21 4.56
CA ASP A 85 14.37 0.27 3.30
C ASP A 85 13.29 0.30 2.19
N ASN A 86 13.60 0.99 1.10
CA ASN A 86 12.79 0.97 -0.11
C ASN A 86 12.73 -0.44 -0.74
N ASP A 87 11.70 -0.68 -1.55
CA ASP A 87 11.49 -1.91 -2.31
C ASP A 87 11.39 -3.18 -1.44
N LEU A 88 10.76 -3.07 -0.26
CA LEU A 88 10.53 -4.19 0.66
C LEU A 88 11.82 -4.83 1.20
N LYS A 89 12.87 -4.02 1.37
CA LYS A 89 14.19 -4.45 1.86
C LYS A 89 14.39 -4.07 3.33
N GLY A 90 15.47 -4.58 3.90
CA GLY A 90 15.88 -4.27 5.27
C GLY A 90 15.07 -5.00 6.32
N SER A 91 15.20 -4.54 7.57
CA SER A 91 14.38 -5.03 8.68
C SER A 91 12.91 -4.67 8.45
N SER A 92 12.02 -5.45 9.05
CA SER A 92 10.59 -5.21 8.92
C SER A 92 9.81 -5.63 10.16
N PHE A 93 8.61 -5.07 10.29
CA PHE A 93 7.64 -5.43 11.32
C PHE A 93 6.22 -5.37 10.75
N THR A 94 5.28 -6.06 11.40
CA THR A 94 3.88 -6.08 10.97
C THR A 94 3.00 -5.29 11.92
N VAL A 95 1.97 -4.65 11.36
CA VAL A 95 0.88 -4.05 12.11
C VAL A 95 -0.40 -4.80 11.78
N ASN A 96 -1.02 -5.37 12.81
CA ASN A 96 -2.25 -6.13 12.68
C ASN A 96 -3.44 -5.22 12.45
N ALA A 97 -4.37 -5.67 11.62
CA ALA A 97 -5.59 -4.94 11.38
C ALA A 97 -6.55 -5.00 12.57
N SER A 98 -7.38 -3.97 12.68
CA SER A 98 -8.46 -3.88 13.65
C SER A 98 -9.74 -3.36 12.98
N ARG A 99 -10.90 -3.69 13.57
CA ARG A 99 -12.22 -3.31 13.05
C ARG A 99 -12.93 -2.31 13.96
N ASN A 100 -13.19 -2.74 15.20
CA ASN A 100 -13.82 -1.94 16.23
C ASN A 100 -13.52 -2.57 17.61
N PRO A 101 -12.83 -1.87 18.53
CA PRO A 101 -12.23 -0.56 18.33
C PRO A 101 -11.11 -0.60 17.28
N VAL A 102 -10.91 0.53 16.60
CA VAL A 102 -9.73 0.74 15.77
C VAL A 102 -8.54 0.94 16.71
N ILE A 103 -7.48 0.17 16.51
CA ILE A 103 -6.26 0.18 17.33
C ILE A 103 -5.20 1.01 16.61
N ILE A 104 -4.58 1.94 17.34
CA ILE A 104 -3.42 2.70 16.88
C ILE A 104 -2.16 1.94 17.29
N ALA A 105 -1.28 1.65 16.33
CA ALA A 105 0.03 1.08 16.59
C ALA A 105 1.09 2.19 16.58
N ASN A 106 1.61 2.55 17.75
CA ASN A 106 2.75 3.46 17.88
C ASN A 106 4.05 2.71 17.57
N PHE A 107 4.93 3.34 16.79
CA PHE A 107 6.23 2.78 16.47
C PHE A 107 7.20 3.13 17.60
N GLY A 108 7.69 2.10 18.30
CA GLY A 108 8.61 2.27 19.42
C GLY A 108 10.05 1.92 19.05
N GLY A 109 11.00 2.49 19.79
CA GLY A 109 12.41 2.14 19.69
C GLY A 109 12.96 2.32 18.27
N SER A 110 13.57 1.27 17.72
CA SER A 110 14.18 1.30 16.38
C SER A 110 13.18 1.38 15.22
N ASN A 111 11.87 1.23 15.47
CA ASN A 111 10.86 1.30 14.40
C ASN A 111 10.40 2.74 14.11
N ASN A 112 10.54 3.67 15.06
CA ASN A 112 10.09 5.05 14.90
C ASN A 112 10.98 5.76 13.88
N ASP A 113 10.39 6.47 12.92
CA ASP A 113 11.14 7.27 11.94
C ASP A 113 12.20 6.44 11.19
N ASN A 114 11.83 5.21 10.83
CA ASN A 114 12.71 4.25 10.16
C ASN A 114 11.97 3.43 9.09
N VAL A 115 10.80 3.87 8.63
CA VAL A 115 10.03 3.15 7.59
C VAL A 115 10.21 3.83 6.25
N SER A 116 10.62 3.07 5.24
CA SER A 116 10.80 3.55 3.87
C SER A 116 9.88 2.88 2.85
N SER A 117 9.32 1.69 3.13
CA SER A 117 8.31 1.08 2.26
C SER A 117 7.27 0.27 3.04
N VAL A 118 6.08 0.13 2.45
CA VAL A 118 4.94 -0.56 3.07
C VAL A 118 4.33 -1.54 2.08
N LEU A 119 4.21 -2.81 2.49
CA LEU A 119 3.41 -3.83 1.80
C LEU A 119 2.05 -3.92 2.50
N THR A 120 0.99 -3.56 1.78
CA THR A 120 -0.38 -3.64 2.31
C THR A 120 -0.91 -5.07 2.25
N HIS A 121 -1.84 -5.41 3.15
CA HIS A 121 -2.59 -6.66 3.01
C HIS A 121 -3.49 -6.64 1.76
N SER A 122 -3.78 -7.81 1.18
CA SER A 122 -4.75 -7.93 0.06
C SER A 122 -6.21 -7.72 0.44
N PHE A 123 -6.49 -7.53 1.73
CA PHE A 123 -7.84 -7.41 2.27
C PHE A 123 -7.87 -6.35 3.37
N GLY A 124 -9.03 -5.75 3.58
CA GLY A 124 -9.22 -4.64 4.50
C GLY A 124 -9.47 -3.35 3.76
N ASP A 125 -9.57 -2.26 4.52
CA ASP A 125 -9.87 -0.94 4.00
C ASP A 125 -8.55 -0.25 3.67
N TYR A 126 -7.93 0.38 4.68
CA TYR A 126 -6.75 1.21 4.51
C TYR A 126 -5.66 0.83 5.51
N THR A 127 -4.42 1.01 5.08
CA THR A 127 -3.26 1.17 5.97
C THR A 127 -2.93 2.65 6.00
N THR A 128 -3.08 3.28 7.16
CA THR A 128 -2.79 4.70 7.34
C THR A 128 -1.56 4.88 8.20
N THR A 129 -0.55 5.59 7.69
CA THR A 129 0.62 6.03 8.45
C THR A 129 0.47 7.47 8.90
N TYR A 130 1.05 7.79 10.05
CA TYR A 130 1.03 9.11 10.66
C TYR A 130 2.44 9.55 11.03
N GLU A 131 2.71 10.84 10.86
CA GLU A 131 4.01 11.47 11.17
C GLU A 131 4.34 11.37 12.67
N HIS A 132 3.33 11.38 13.53
CA HIS A 132 3.53 11.35 14.98
C HIS A 132 2.80 10.17 15.63
N ASN A 133 3.18 9.89 16.88
CA ASN A 133 2.50 8.94 17.72
C ASN A 133 1.01 9.30 17.91
N ASN A 134 0.20 8.28 18.22
CA ASN A 134 -1.22 8.38 18.51
C ASN A 134 -2.06 8.92 17.35
N ALA A 135 -1.70 8.57 16.11
CA ALA A 135 -2.40 8.98 14.89
C ALA A 135 -2.49 10.51 14.74
N GLN A 136 -1.38 11.21 14.99
CA GLN A 136 -1.25 12.66 14.94
C GLN A 136 -0.29 13.11 13.84
N GLY A 137 -0.30 14.41 13.55
CA GLY A 137 0.50 15.00 12.47
C GLY A 137 -0.11 14.71 11.09
N HIS A 138 0.73 14.78 10.07
CA HIS A 138 0.34 14.45 8.71
C HIS A 138 -0.02 12.97 8.58
N ALA A 139 -0.78 12.60 7.55
CA ALA A 139 -1.20 11.21 7.33
C ALA A 139 -1.20 10.78 5.86
N LEU A 140 -0.83 9.53 5.61
CA LEU A 140 -0.92 8.88 4.30
C LEU A 140 -1.71 7.58 4.45
N ALA A 141 -2.89 7.53 3.84
CA ALA A 141 -3.67 6.30 3.73
C ALA A 141 -3.39 5.59 2.42
N ILE A 142 -3.19 4.28 2.50
CA ILE A 142 -2.87 3.41 1.37
C ILE A 142 -3.95 2.35 1.31
N VAL A 143 -4.58 2.18 0.15
CA VAL A 143 -5.58 1.13 -0.08
C VAL A 143 -4.97 -0.25 0.18
N ASN A 144 -5.65 -1.07 0.97
CA ASN A 144 -5.25 -2.47 1.20
C ASN A 144 -5.61 -3.33 0.00
N ASN A 145 -4.67 -3.51 -0.93
CA ASN A 145 -4.85 -4.30 -2.15
C ASN A 145 -3.76 -5.35 -2.39
N GLY A 146 -2.82 -5.54 -1.45
CA GLY A 146 -1.71 -6.47 -1.62
C GLY A 146 -0.53 -5.90 -2.40
N GLY A 147 -0.62 -4.62 -2.80
CA GLY A 147 0.48 -3.87 -3.40
C GLY A 147 1.39 -3.26 -2.34
N TYR A 148 2.55 -2.81 -2.80
CA TYR A 148 3.48 -2.04 -1.99
C TYR A 148 3.69 -0.64 -2.54
N ILE A 149 4.16 0.25 -1.66
CA ILE A 149 4.62 1.59 -2.04
C ILE A 149 5.96 1.90 -1.37
N ASN A 150 6.76 2.74 -2.03
CA ASN A 150 7.92 3.39 -1.42
C ASN A 150 7.49 4.75 -0.87
N LEU A 151 7.75 4.99 0.41
CA LEU A 151 7.40 6.23 1.09
C LEU A 151 8.24 7.42 0.63
N THR A 152 9.42 7.17 0.05
CA THR A 152 10.23 8.17 -0.67
C THR A 152 9.49 8.83 -1.84
N SER A 153 8.47 8.18 -2.40
CA SER A 153 7.72 8.71 -3.55
C SER A 153 6.58 9.65 -3.17
N PHE A 154 6.31 9.84 -1.87
CA PHE A 154 5.21 10.66 -1.38
C PHE A 154 5.73 11.80 -0.51
N SER A 155 5.32 13.03 -0.81
CA SER A 155 5.61 14.16 0.05
C SER A 155 4.81 14.05 1.34
N LEU A 156 5.38 14.54 2.44
CA LEU A 156 4.65 14.72 3.68
C LEU A 156 3.56 15.80 3.56
N GLY A 157 3.58 16.61 2.49
CA GLY A 157 2.65 17.72 2.29
C GLY A 157 3.18 19.08 2.73
N ASP A 158 4.42 19.16 3.19
CA ASP A 158 5.12 20.39 3.59
C ASP A 158 6.04 20.97 2.49
N GLY A 159 6.08 20.30 1.33
CA GLY A 159 6.87 20.72 0.16
C GLY A 159 8.37 20.46 0.26
N ALA A 160 8.86 19.81 1.33
CA ALA A 160 10.28 19.57 1.55
C ALA A 160 10.60 18.12 1.91
N ARG A 161 9.80 17.50 2.77
CA ARG A 161 10.01 16.14 3.27
C ARG A 161 9.17 15.13 2.49
N THR A 162 9.65 13.89 2.50
CA THR A 162 8.91 12.71 2.04
C THR A 162 8.57 11.84 3.23
N TRP A 163 7.66 10.89 3.07
CA TRP A 163 7.31 9.94 4.13
C TRP A 163 8.44 8.99 4.55
N ASN A 164 9.55 8.96 3.80
CA ASN A 164 10.72 8.15 4.12
C ASN A 164 11.29 8.50 5.50
N ASP A 165 11.21 7.54 6.41
CA ASP A 165 11.73 7.66 7.77
C ASP A 165 11.04 8.77 8.60
N GLU A 166 9.78 9.08 8.31
CA GLU A 166 8.98 10.06 9.06
C GLU A 166 7.77 9.41 9.76
N ALA A 167 7.55 8.11 9.59
CA ALA A 167 6.40 7.43 10.17
C ALA A 167 6.64 7.06 11.63
N SER A 168 5.71 7.47 12.51
CA SER A 168 5.75 7.21 13.95
C SER A 168 4.54 6.41 14.46
N SER A 169 3.42 6.37 13.73
CA SER A 169 2.33 5.44 14.07
C SER A 169 1.53 5.01 12.84
N ALA A 170 0.77 3.93 12.98
CA ALA A 170 -0.11 3.44 11.93
C ALA A 170 -1.43 2.87 12.45
N ILE A 171 -2.42 2.87 11.56
CA ILE A 171 -3.68 2.15 11.70
C ILE A 171 -3.80 1.24 10.50
N VAL A 172 -4.01 -0.06 10.72
CA VAL A 172 -4.44 -0.99 9.67
C VAL A 172 -5.91 -1.33 9.93
N LYS A 173 -6.78 -0.95 9.00
CA LYS A 173 -8.23 -1.12 9.16
C LYS A 173 -8.71 -2.33 8.37
N SER A 174 -9.42 -3.23 9.05
CA SER A 174 -10.15 -4.32 8.40
C SER A 174 -11.57 -3.90 8.04
N ASN A 175 -12.09 -4.42 6.92
CA ASN A 175 -13.47 -4.24 6.44
C ASN A 175 -14.51 -4.77 7.38
#